data_AF-A0A450WKB1-F1
#
_entry.id   AF-A0A450WKB1-F1
#
_cell.length_a   1.000
_cell.length_b   1.000
_cell.length_c   1.000
_cell.angle_alpha   90.00
_cell.angle_beta   90.00
_cell.angle_gamma   90.00
#
_symmetry.space_group_name_H-M   'P 1'
#
loop_
_entity.id
_entity.type
_entity.pdbx_description
1 polymer ?
#
loop_
_entity_poly.entity_id
_entity_poly.type
_entity_poly.pdbx_seq_one_letter_code
_entity_poly.pdbx_strand_id
1 'polypeptide(L)' 'MQGMQALIGALGPVETERFLIAVSRDRFDYTEWRRHGLPEMDVDELAEAANRLAKQRNRAA' A
#
# COMPACT_ATOMS: atom_id res chain seq x y z
N MET A 1 10.40 6.45 -8.67
CA MET A 1 10.30 5.45 -7.58
C MET A 1 11.28 5.71 -6.42
N GLN A 2 12.45 6.31 -6.64
CA GLN A 2 13.49 6.51 -5.60
C GLN A 2 12.99 7.21 -4.33
N GLY A 3 12.17 8.27 -4.45
CA GLY A 3 11.60 8.96 -3.28
C GLY A 3 10.69 8.06 -2.43
N MET A 4 9.84 7.25 -3.07
CA MET A 4 9.00 6.28 -2.37
C MET A 4 9.82 5.17 -1.71
N GLN A 5 10.86 4.69 -2.39
CA GLN A 5 11.78 3.68 -1.83
C GLN A 5 12.55 4.21 -0.63
N ALA A 6 13.00 5.47 -0.66
CA ALA A 6 13.65 6.11 0.48
C ALA A 6 12.68 6.27 1.67
N LEU A 7 11.43 6.66 1.40
CA LEU A 7 10.40 6.81 2.43
C LEU A 7 10.05 5.46 3.09
N ILE A 8 9.82 4.42 2.27
CA ILE A 8 9.60 3.04 2.75
C ILE A 8 10.82 2.52 3.52
N GLY A 9 12.04 2.81 3.05
CA GLY A 9 13.26 2.41 3.73
C GLY A 9 13.43 3.06 5.10
N ALA A 10 12.96 4.29 5.28
CA ALA A 10 13.07 5.04 6.53
C ALA A 10 11.95 4.73 7.53
N LEU A 11 10.71 4.57 7.06
CA LEU A 11 9.52 4.46 7.92
C LEU A 11 8.94 3.04 7.96
N GLY A 12 9.25 2.20 6.98
CA GLY A 12 8.51 0.95 6.73
C GLY A 12 7.21 1.21 5.95
N PRO A 13 6.59 0.15 5.41
CA PRO A 13 5.45 0.29 4.49
C PRO A 13 4.20 0.88 5.14
N VAL A 14 3.88 0.45 6.37
CA VAL A 14 2.68 0.91 7.09
C VAL A 14 2.80 2.39 7.48
N GLU A 15 3.92 2.80 8.04
CA GLU A 15 4.11 4.20 8.45
C GLU A 15 4.30 5.12 7.25
N THR A 16 4.84 4.62 6.14
CA THR A 16 4.86 5.35 4.86
C THR A 16 3.45 5.67 4.38
N GLU A 17 2.54 4.70 4.43
CA GLU A 17 1.14 4.90 4.05
C GLU A 17 0.47 5.96 4.94
N ARG A 18 0.62 5.84 6.27
CA ARG A 18 0.10 6.85 7.22
C ARG A 18 0.67 8.24 6.97
N PHE A 19 1.96 8.35 6.66
CA PHE A 19 2.61 9.62 6.37
C PHE A 19 2.06 10.26 5.10
N LEU A 20 1.90 9.49 4.03
CA LEU A 20 1.35 9.99 2.77
C LEU A 20 -0.08 10.50 2.95
N ILE A 21 -0.88 9.78 3.75
CA ILE A 21 -2.23 10.20 4.14
C ILE A 21 -2.19 11.53 4.89
N ALA A 22 -1.34 11.65 5.90
CA ALA A 22 -1.25 12.84 6.75
C ALA A 22 -0.77 14.09 5.97
N VAL A 23 0.06 13.90 4.94
CA VAL A 23 0.59 15.00 4.11
C VAL A 23 -0.31 15.29 2.89
N SER A 24 -1.19 14.36 2.52
CA SER A 24 -2.17 14.60 1.44
C SER A 24 -3.10 15.75 1.85
N ARG A 25 -3.30 16.71 0.94
CA ARG A 25 -4.12 17.92 1.19
C ARG A 25 -5.62 17.62 1.27
N ASP A 26 -6.05 16.44 0.83
CA ASP A 26 -7.42 15.96 0.93
C ASP A 26 -7.66 15.25 2.26
N ARG A 27 -8.89 15.29 2.77
CA ARG A 27 -9.28 14.56 3.99
C ARG A 27 -9.37 13.07 3.71
N PHE A 28 -8.23 12.38 3.65
CA PHE A 28 -8.22 10.93 3.62
C PHE A 28 -8.45 10.38 5.04
N ASP A 29 -9.57 9.71 5.26
CA ASP A 29 -9.87 9.05 6.52
C ASP A 29 -9.30 7.62 6.50
N TYR A 30 -8.15 7.44 7.14
CA TYR A 30 -7.51 6.13 7.26
C TYR A 30 -8.41 5.09 7.94
N THR A 31 -9.30 5.51 8.85
CA THR A 31 -10.19 4.60 9.57
C THR A 31 -11.29 4.09 8.66
N GLU A 32 -11.85 4.96 7.82
CA GLU A 32 -12.82 4.59 6.80
C GLU A 32 -12.17 3.69 5.75
N TRP A 33 -11.02 4.09 5.20
CA TRP A 33 -10.31 3.32 4.19
C TRP A 33 -9.94 1.93 4.69
N ARG A 34 -9.49 1.79 5.94
CA ARG A 34 -9.15 0.47 6.49
C ARG A 34 -10.36 -0.46 6.56
N ARG A 35 -11.58 0.08 6.70
CA ARG A 35 -12.81 -0.70 6.77
C ARG A 35 -13.35 -1.10 5.40
N HIS A 36 -13.18 -0.25 4.39
CA HIS A 36 -13.87 -0.39 3.10
C HIS A 36 -12.94 -0.48 1.89
N GLY A 37 -11.66 -0.20 2.05
CA GLY A 37 -10.67 -0.12 0.98
C GLY A 37 -10.00 -1.45 0.63
N LEU A 38 -10.19 -2.49 1.45
CA LEU A 38 -9.74 -3.84 1.16
C LEU A 38 -10.90 -4.69 0.62
N PRO A 39 -10.64 -5.56 -0.37
CA PRO A 39 -11.64 -6.51 -0.84
C PRO A 39 -11.98 -7.54 0.25
N GLU A 40 -13.21 -8.07 0.20
CA GLU A 40 -13.70 -9.16 1.05
C GLU A 40 -12.98 -10.47 0.67
N MET A 41 -11.77 -10.67 1.17
CA MET A 41 -10.96 -11.88 1.01
C MET A 41 -10.09 -12.08 2.24
N ASP A 42 -9.64 -13.31 2.45
CA ASP A 42 -8.73 -13.60 3.55
C ASP A 42 -7.34 -12.98 3.31
N VAL A 43 -6.61 -12.75 4.41
CA VAL A 43 -5.27 -12.13 4.38
C VAL A 43 -4.31 -12.94 3.50
N ASP A 44 -4.38 -14.27 3.57
CA ASP A 44 -3.51 -15.14 2.77
C ASP A 44 -3.84 -15.02 1.28
N GLU A 45 -5.13 -15.00 0.92
CA GLU A 45 -5.59 -14.82 -0.46
C GLU A 45 -5.18 -13.46 -1.03
N LEU A 46 -5.32 -12.40 -0.23
CA LEU A 46 -4.88 -11.05 -0.59
C LEU A 46 -3.37 -11.00 -0.82
N ALA A 47 -2.59 -11.59 0.09
CA ALA A 47 -1.13 -11.63 -0.01
C ALA A 47 -0.68 -12.39 -1.27
N GLU A 48 -1.30 -13.53 -1.57
CA GLU A 48 -1.02 -14.26 -2.80
C GLU A 48 -1.37 -13.45 -4.06
N ALA A 49 -2.52 -12.80 -4.09
CA ALA A 49 -2.96 -11.97 -5.21
C ALA A 49 -1.98 -10.81 -5.46
N ALA A 50 -1.57 -10.11 -4.40
CA ALA A 50 -0.59 -9.04 -4.47
C ALA A 50 0.76 -9.54 -5.01
N ASN A 51 1.24 -10.69 -4.51
CA ASN A 51 2.49 -11.30 -4.95
C ASN A 51 2.45 -11.74 -6.42
N ARG A 52 1.32 -12.31 -6.89
CA ARG A 52 1.12 -12.65 -8.30
C ARG A 52 1.20 -11.41 -9.19
N LEU A 53 0.51 -10.34 -8.82
CA LEU A 53 0.53 -9.08 -9.56
C LEU A 53 1.94 -8.46 -9.61
N ALA A 54 2.64 -8.42 -8.48
CA ALA A 54 4.00 -7.90 -8.41
C ALA A 54 4.96 -8.68 -9.35
N LYS A 55 4.86 -10.01 -9.36
CA LYS A 55 5.64 -10.87 -10.28
C LYS A 55 5.32 -10.59 -11.74
N GLN A 56 4.05 -10.37 -12.09
CA GLN A 56 3.64 -10.03 -13.47
C GLN A 56 4.21 -8.68 -13.91
N ARG A 57 4.12 -7.66 -13.05
CA ARG A 57 4.64 -6.31 -13.35
C ARG A 57 6.16 -6.31 -13.55
N ASN A 58 6.88 -7.08 -12.74
CA ASN A 58 8.34 -7.21 -12.87
C ASN A 58 8.77 -8.00 -14.11
N ARG A 59 7.91 -8.80 -14.72
CA ARG A 59 8.19 -9.51 -15.98
C ARG A 59 7.87 -8.66 -17.22
N ALA A 60 7.06 -7.63 -17.07
CA ALA A 60 6.62 -6.74 -18.14
C ALA A 60 7.45 -5.46 -18.26
N ALA A 61 8.39 -5.23 -17.33
CA ALA A 61 9.32 -4.11 -17.28
C ALA A 61 10.75 -4.59 -17.58
#